data_AF-A0A7W0J0R8-F1
#
_entry.id   AF-A0A7W0J0R8-F1
#
_cell.length_a   1.000
_cell.length_b   1.000
_cell.length_c   1.000
_cell.angle_alpha   90.00
_cell.angle_beta   90.00
_cell.angle_gamma   90.00
#
_symmetry.space_group_name_H-M   'P 1'
#
loop_
_entity.id
_entity.type
_entity.pdbx_description
1 polymer ?
#
loop_
_entity_poly.entity_id
_entity_poly.type
_entity_poly.pdbx_seq_one_letter_code
_entity_poly.pdbx_strand_id
1 'polypeptide(L)'
;MVVLFTVLLRILQEVNFMKRVILAALCAIALTFPSDIAAKAKKVSKAAAKSSFEKINLNEVNEYDLKKIPGISSSKAKALIAYRDEKGKIKSLDDLKEISHETKSGKTSYDFATKKGAWSKSMKLLIEADIFTVSGGVGVVDQNALYKHLFSKPRDINSASVAELSQLPGVSKKNAQLVVDNRPFSSIDGLKDISYETKSGKTSYAFATSKGAWKKNITILIKSERLICAGSKKDSKKSAPAKESKSDDSDDELDESDEPEE
;
A
#
# COMPACT_ATOMS: atom_id res chain seq x y z
N MET A 1 -30.38 -15.34 70.91
CA MET A 1 -29.53 -15.46 69.70
C MET A 1 -30.32 -15.85 68.44
N VAL A 2 -31.21 -16.86 68.48
CA VAL A 2 -31.95 -17.34 67.29
C VAL A 2 -32.87 -16.28 66.65
N VAL A 3 -33.52 -15.43 67.46
CA VAL A 3 -34.39 -14.34 66.96
C VAL A 3 -33.57 -13.24 66.26
N LEU A 4 -32.39 -12.92 66.77
CA LEU A 4 -31.51 -11.91 66.16
C LEU A 4 -30.94 -12.39 64.81
N PHE A 5 -30.61 -13.69 64.74
CA PHE A 5 -30.10 -14.33 63.53
C PHE A 5 -31.16 -14.41 62.42
N THR A 6 -32.40 -14.72 62.77
CA THR A 6 -33.52 -14.77 61.81
C THR A 6 -33.93 -13.39 61.31
N VAL A 7 -33.86 -12.36 62.16
CA VAL A 7 -34.07 -10.96 61.73
C VAL A 7 -32.96 -10.49 60.80
N LEU A 8 -31.69 -10.82 61.09
CA LEU A 8 -30.56 -10.46 60.23
C LEU A 8 -30.62 -11.16 58.86
N LEU A 9 -31.02 -12.43 58.82
CA LEU A 9 -31.23 -13.16 57.56
C LEU A 9 -32.38 -12.56 56.72
N ARG A 10 -33.47 -12.12 57.36
CA ARG A 10 -34.54 -11.39 56.65
C ARG A 10 -34.06 -10.06 56.08
N ILE A 11 -33.28 -9.28 56.84
CA ILE A 11 -32.75 -8.00 56.35
C ILE A 11 -31.80 -8.21 55.16
N LEU A 12 -30.94 -9.23 55.20
CA LEU A 12 -30.05 -9.56 54.09
C LEU A 12 -30.80 -10.04 52.84
N GLN A 13 -31.92 -10.75 53.02
CA GLN A 13 -32.79 -11.16 51.91
C GLN A 13 -33.51 -9.96 51.26
N GLU A 14 -34.01 -9.03 52.06
CA GLU A 14 -34.65 -7.78 51.59
C GLU A 14 -33.67 -6.85 50.86
N VAL A 15 -32.43 -6.71 51.36
CA VAL A 15 -31.40 -5.89 50.71
C VAL A 15 -30.98 -6.47 49.35
N ASN A 16 -30.88 -7.80 49.24
CA ASN A 16 -30.59 -8.46 47.96
C ASN A 16 -31.77 -8.40 46.99
N PHE A 17 -33.00 -8.44 47.49
CA PHE A 17 -34.21 -8.24 46.69
C PHE A 17 -34.27 -6.81 46.13
N MET A 18 -34.03 -5.79 46.97
CA MET A 18 -33.93 -4.38 46.56
C MET A 18 -32.81 -4.12 45.55
N LYS A 19 -31.63 -4.74 45.70
CA LYS A 19 -30.54 -4.63 44.70
C LYS A 19 -30.94 -5.17 43.33
N ARG A 20 -31.70 -6.27 43.28
CA ARG A 20 -32.20 -6.85 42.01
C ARG A 20 -33.27 -5.97 41.36
N VAL A 21 -34.16 -5.37 42.15
CA VAL A 21 -35.19 -4.44 41.65
C VAL A 21 -34.55 -3.14 41.12
N ILE A 22 -33.55 -2.60 41.81
CA ILE A 22 -32.81 -1.40 41.35
C ILE A 22 -32.02 -1.67 40.06
N LEU A 23 -31.40 -2.86 39.94
CA LEU A 23 -30.69 -3.25 38.71
C LEU A 23 -31.64 -3.46 37.52
N ALA A 24 -32.84 -3.99 37.75
CA ALA A 24 -33.86 -4.15 36.71
C ALA A 24 -34.49 -2.80 36.28
N ALA A 25 -34.69 -1.87 37.22
CA ALA A 25 -35.22 -0.53 36.93
C ALA A 25 -34.22 0.35 36.14
N LEU A 26 -32.91 0.19 36.37
CA LEU A 26 -31.87 0.88 35.59
C LEU A 26 -31.75 0.34 34.15
N CYS A 27 -32.04 -0.94 33.90
CA CYS A 27 -32.07 -1.50 32.55
C CYS A 27 -33.33 -1.08 31.76
N ALA A 28 -34.44 -0.79 32.42
CA ALA A 28 -35.70 -0.41 31.76
C ALA A 28 -35.73 1.04 31.24
N ILE A 29 -34.84 1.92 31.73
CA ILE A 29 -34.75 3.33 31.27
C ILE A 29 -33.83 3.46 30.04
N ALA A 30 -33.02 2.45 29.73
CA ALA A 30 -32.11 2.45 28.59
C ALA A 30 -32.76 2.07 27.24
N LEU A 31 -34.08 1.91 27.16
CA LEU A 31 -34.78 1.44 25.94
C LEU A 31 -35.78 2.43 25.34
N THR A 32 -35.82 3.69 25.79
CA THR A 32 -36.67 4.72 25.17
C THR A 32 -35.93 6.03 24.95
N PHE A 33 -34.76 5.97 24.32
CA PHE A 33 -34.22 7.12 23.58
C PHE A 33 -34.50 6.88 22.09
N PRO A 34 -35.44 7.63 21.46
CA PRO A 34 -35.58 7.61 20.02
C PRO A 34 -34.25 8.03 19.39
N SER A 35 -33.59 7.08 18.74
CA SER A 35 -32.30 7.23 18.06
C SER A 35 -32.46 7.92 16.70
N ASP A 36 -33.27 8.97 16.63
CA ASP A 36 -33.62 9.68 15.39
C ASP A 36 -32.95 11.05 15.25
N ILE A 37 -31.80 11.25 15.91
CA ILE A 37 -30.90 12.41 15.68
C ILE A 37 -29.54 11.96 15.10
N ALA A 38 -29.35 10.67 14.78
CA ALA A 38 -28.14 10.19 14.08
C ALA A 38 -28.32 10.03 12.56
N ALA A 39 -29.55 10.11 12.03
CA ALA A 39 -29.82 9.90 10.61
C ALA A 39 -29.77 11.18 9.74
N LYS A 40 -29.68 12.37 10.35
CA LYS A 40 -29.67 13.67 9.63
C LYS A 40 -28.33 14.39 9.58
N ALA A 41 -27.26 13.80 10.13
CA ALA A 41 -25.88 14.28 9.97
C ALA A 41 -25.13 13.63 8.78
N LYS A 42 -25.74 12.65 8.08
CA LYS A 42 -25.06 11.83 7.07
C LYS A 42 -25.39 12.19 5.61
N LYS A 43 -26.18 13.25 5.36
CA LYS A 43 -26.71 13.54 4.01
C LYS A 43 -26.59 14.99 3.54
N VAL A 44 -25.66 15.77 4.12
CA VAL A 44 -25.25 17.09 3.59
C VAL A 44 -23.73 17.25 3.68
N SER A 45 -23.00 16.40 2.96
CA SER A 45 -21.59 16.64 2.61
C SER A 45 -21.17 15.94 1.31
N LYS A 46 -22.04 15.12 0.70
CA LYS A 46 -21.76 14.27 -0.45
C LYS A 46 -21.87 14.98 -1.81
N ALA A 47 -21.51 16.26 -1.90
CA ALA A 47 -21.51 16.96 -3.20
C ALA A 47 -20.40 18.01 -3.39
N ALA A 48 -19.48 18.18 -2.43
CA ALA A 48 -18.31 19.07 -2.60
C ALA A 48 -16.99 18.53 -2.03
N ALA A 49 -16.89 17.26 -1.63
CA ALA A 49 -15.64 16.65 -1.21
C ALA A 49 -14.89 16.02 -2.41
N LYS A 50 -14.28 16.86 -3.25
CA LYS A 50 -13.24 16.39 -4.17
C LYS A 50 -11.97 16.13 -3.36
N SER A 51 -11.62 14.84 -3.23
CA SER A 51 -10.27 14.30 -2.98
C SER A 51 -9.55 14.60 -1.67
N SER A 52 -10.22 14.61 -0.51
CA SER A 52 -9.49 14.52 0.77
C SER A 52 -9.31 13.06 1.17
N PHE A 53 -8.07 12.61 1.33
CA PHE A 53 -7.74 11.38 2.05
C PHE A 53 -7.46 11.73 3.52
N GLU A 54 -7.62 10.77 4.42
CA GLU A 54 -7.51 11.01 5.86
C GLU A 54 -6.04 11.14 6.29
N LYS A 55 -5.73 12.13 7.14
CA LYS A 55 -4.41 12.28 7.73
C LYS A 55 -4.16 11.19 8.77
N ILE A 56 -2.88 10.88 8.99
CA ILE A 56 -2.42 9.86 9.92
C ILE A 56 -1.77 10.51 11.13
N ASN A 57 -2.36 10.30 12.30
CA ASN A 57 -1.74 10.65 13.56
C ASN A 57 -0.61 9.66 13.92
N LEU A 58 0.63 10.14 13.90
CA LEU A 58 1.82 9.35 14.21
C LEU A 58 1.83 8.78 15.64
N ASN A 59 1.13 9.43 16.57
CA ASN A 59 1.07 8.99 17.96
C ASN A 59 0.00 7.90 18.21
N GLU A 60 -1.00 7.78 17.33
CA GLU A 60 -2.15 6.87 17.50
C GLU A 60 -2.17 5.74 16.47
N VAL A 61 -1.50 5.92 15.34
CA VAL A 61 -1.47 4.94 14.25
C VAL A 61 -0.79 3.64 14.70
N ASN A 62 -1.32 2.51 14.21
CA ASN A 62 -0.75 1.19 14.41
C ASN A 62 0.20 0.79 13.26
N GLU A 63 0.97 -0.27 13.44
CA GLU A 63 1.89 -0.77 12.41
C GLU A 63 1.16 -1.13 11.10
N TYR A 64 -0.05 -1.68 11.19
CA TYR A 64 -0.83 -2.14 10.04
C TYR A 64 -1.19 -0.99 9.10
N ASP A 65 -1.67 0.12 9.63
CA ASP A 65 -2.06 1.30 8.86
C ASP A 65 -0.82 2.05 8.33
N LEU A 66 0.26 2.12 9.11
CA LEU A 66 1.54 2.66 8.62
C LEU A 66 2.04 1.91 7.37
N LYS A 67 1.91 0.58 7.35
CA LYS A 67 2.33 -0.26 6.20
C LYS A 67 1.53 -0.03 4.92
N LYS A 68 0.37 0.63 4.99
CA LYS A 68 -0.42 1.00 3.81
C LYS A 68 0.15 2.23 3.10
N ILE A 69 1.01 2.99 3.76
CA ILE A 69 1.58 4.22 3.22
C ILE A 69 2.72 3.90 2.23
N PRO A 70 2.73 4.49 1.03
CA PRO A 70 3.82 4.32 0.07
C PRO A 70 5.17 4.66 0.70
N GLY A 71 6.13 3.74 0.59
CA GLY A 71 7.49 3.94 1.10
C GLY A 71 7.68 3.64 2.60
N ILE A 72 6.62 3.25 3.31
CA ILE A 72 6.70 2.74 4.68
C ILE A 72 6.62 1.21 4.67
N SER A 73 7.74 0.58 5.03
CA SER A 73 7.84 -0.88 5.16
C SER A 73 7.44 -1.33 6.57
N SER A 74 7.27 -2.65 6.77
CA SER A 74 7.04 -3.20 8.13
C SER A 74 8.20 -2.85 9.08
N SER A 75 9.45 -2.85 8.59
CA SER A 75 10.60 -2.43 9.39
C SER A 75 10.48 -0.98 9.85
N LYS A 76 10.16 -0.06 8.94
CA LYS A 76 9.99 1.36 9.26
C LYS A 76 8.81 1.61 10.19
N ALA A 77 7.69 0.93 9.95
CA ALA A 77 6.51 1.03 10.79
C ALA A 77 6.84 0.56 12.23
N LYS A 78 7.53 -0.57 12.38
CA LYS A 78 7.98 -1.07 13.68
C LYS A 78 8.95 -0.11 14.37
N ALA A 79 9.91 0.43 13.63
CA ALA A 79 10.88 1.38 14.17
C ALA A 79 10.20 2.65 14.70
N LEU A 80 9.14 3.12 14.03
CA LEU A 80 8.34 4.25 14.50
C LEU A 80 7.59 3.93 15.79
N ILE A 81 6.95 2.76 15.88
CA ILE A 81 6.27 2.34 17.10
C ILE A 81 7.27 2.18 18.25
N ALA A 82 8.42 1.55 18.02
CA ALA A 82 9.47 1.42 19.03
C ALA A 82 9.99 2.80 19.50
N TYR A 83 10.18 3.75 18.58
CA TYR A 83 10.56 5.11 18.94
C TYR A 83 9.52 5.77 19.87
N ARG A 84 8.21 5.58 19.60
CA ARG A 84 7.14 6.08 20.46
C ARG A 84 7.20 5.47 21.87
N ASP A 85 7.50 4.19 21.95
CA ASP A 85 7.53 3.45 23.21
C ASP A 85 8.77 3.81 24.05
N GLU A 86 9.92 4.09 23.41
CA GLU A 86 11.19 4.41 24.09
C GLU A 86 11.36 5.91 24.40
N LYS A 87 11.04 6.79 23.44
CA LYS A 87 11.25 8.25 23.54
C LYS A 87 9.99 9.00 23.96
N GLY A 88 8.83 8.35 23.88
CA GLY A 88 7.53 8.95 24.14
C GLY A 88 6.91 9.55 22.89
N LYS A 89 5.95 10.46 23.08
CA LYS A 89 5.16 11.04 21.98
C LYS A 89 6.04 11.81 21.00
N ILE A 90 5.78 11.60 19.70
CA ILE A 90 6.32 12.37 18.59
C ILE A 90 5.70 13.78 18.66
N LYS A 91 6.55 14.80 18.84
CA LYS A 91 6.15 16.20 18.97
C LYS A 91 6.17 16.91 17.62
N SER A 92 7.06 16.49 16.74
CA SER A 92 7.21 17.07 15.41
C SER A 92 7.52 15.99 14.38
N LEU A 93 7.28 16.27 13.10
CA LEU A 93 7.71 15.35 12.05
C LEU A 93 9.22 15.14 12.07
N ASP A 94 10.01 16.15 12.45
CA ASP A 94 11.47 16.10 12.48
C ASP A 94 12.02 15.04 13.45
N ASP A 95 11.26 14.66 14.49
CA ASP A 95 11.62 13.59 15.42
C ASP A 95 11.83 12.25 14.67
N LEU A 96 11.12 12.04 13.55
CA LEU A 96 11.29 10.85 12.71
C LEU A 96 12.69 10.73 12.08
N LYS A 97 13.48 11.82 12.04
CA LYS A 97 14.86 11.81 11.55
C LYS A 97 15.79 11.06 12.50
N GLU A 98 15.43 10.93 13.78
CA GLU A 98 16.21 10.22 14.79
C GLU A 98 16.06 8.70 14.68
N ILE A 99 14.98 8.24 14.05
CA ILE A 99 14.68 6.82 13.91
C ILE A 99 15.71 6.17 12.98
N SER A 100 16.52 5.32 13.59
CA SER A 100 17.61 4.61 12.93
C SER A 100 17.73 3.19 13.46
N HIS A 101 18.38 2.34 12.68
CA HIS A 101 18.70 0.97 13.05
C HIS A 101 20.09 0.59 12.58
N GLU A 102 20.69 -0.39 13.27
CA GLU A 102 21.93 -1.01 12.81
C GLU A 102 21.65 -2.08 11.76
N THR A 103 22.39 -2.01 10.66
CA THR A 103 22.35 -3.03 9.61
C THR A 103 23.20 -4.23 10.00
N LYS A 104 23.01 -5.37 9.32
CA LYS A 104 23.86 -6.58 9.49
C LYS A 104 25.36 -6.31 9.28
N SER A 105 25.72 -5.19 8.65
CA SER A 105 27.10 -4.78 8.43
C SER A 105 27.67 -3.86 9.53
N GLY A 106 26.93 -3.66 10.64
CA GLY A 106 27.31 -2.76 11.73
C GLY A 106 27.17 -1.27 11.40
N LYS A 107 26.58 -0.92 10.25
CA LYS A 107 26.36 0.48 9.84
C LYS A 107 25.00 0.97 10.31
N THR A 108 24.94 2.19 10.83
CA THR A 108 23.69 2.90 11.13
C THR A 108 22.99 3.32 9.85
N SER A 109 21.72 2.97 9.73
CA SER A 109 20.81 3.42 8.67
C SER A 109 19.66 4.20 9.28
N TYR A 110 19.24 5.27 8.63
CA TYR A 110 18.12 6.12 9.05
C TYR A 110 16.88 5.75 8.24
N ASP A 111 15.75 5.53 8.92
CA ASP A 111 14.57 4.93 8.27
C ASP A 111 13.78 5.95 7.43
N PHE A 112 13.72 7.20 7.89
CA PHE A 112 12.93 8.26 7.25
C PHE A 112 13.79 9.39 6.65
N ALA A 113 15.03 9.51 7.10
CA ALA A 113 15.96 10.55 6.71
C ALA A 113 17.29 10.00 6.19
N THR A 114 18.15 10.89 5.74
CA THR A 114 19.55 10.60 5.43
C THR A 114 20.41 10.87 6.66
N LYS A 115 21.65 10.35 6.68
CA LYS A 115 22.63 10.64 7.74
C LYS A 115 22.88 12.15 7.96
N LYS A 116 22.67 12.97 6.92
CA LYS A 116 22.80 14.44 6.99
C LYS A 116 21.51 15.15 7.44
N GLY A 117 20.48 14.41 7.87
CA GLY A 117 19.20 14.98 8.31
C GLY A 117 18.23 15.39 7.20
N ALA A 118 18.60 15.23 5.91
CA ALA A 118 17.66 15.47 4.81
C ALA A 118 16.63 14.35 4.70
N TRP A 119 15.38 14.67 4.38
CA TRP A 119 14.32 13.68 4.18
C TRP A 119 14.64 12.68 3.05
N SER A 120 14.28 11.41 3.24
CA SER A 120 14.29 10.46 2.13
C SER A 120 13.31 10.89 1.04
N LYS A 121 13.56 10.52 -0.23
CA LYS A 121 12.69 10.92 -1.36
C LYS A 121 11.22 10.55 -1.12
N SER A 122 10.97 9.35 -0.59
CA SER A 122 9.61 8.92 -0.24
C SER A 122 9.03 9.76 0.88
N MET A 123 9.75 9.98 1.98
CA MET A 123 9.24 10.77 3.10
C MET A 123 8.96 12.23 2.70
N LYS A 124 9.82 12.82 1.86
CA LYS A 124 9.61 14.17 1.31
C LYS A 124 8.27 14.30 0.59
N LEU A 125 7.93 13.35 -0.29
CA LEU A 125 6.65 13.34 -1.00
C LEU A 125 5.45 13.20 -0.04
N LEU A 126 5.57 12.38 1.01
CA LEU A 126 4.50 12.20 1.98
C LEU A 126 4.27 13.46 2.84
N ILE A 127 5.35 14.14 3.22
CA ILE A 127 5.29 15.40 3.96
C ILE A 127 4.71 16.51 3.09
N GLU A 128 5.13 16.61 1.82
CA GLU A 128 4.57 17.57 0.86
C GLU A 128 3.07 17.37 0.61
N ALA A 129 2.60 16.12 0.72
CA ALA A 129 1.19 15.80 0.63
C ALA A 129 0.42 15.98 1.96
N ASP A 130 1.08 16.46 3.02
CA ASP A 130 0.46 16.79 4.30
C ASP A 130 -0.33 15.61 4.91
N ILE A 131 0.22 14.39 4.78
CA ILE A 131 -0.50 13.16 5.17
C ILE A 131 -0.39 12.84 6.67
N PHE A 132 0.54 13.49 7.38
CA PHE A 132 0.86 13.18 8.76
C PHE A 132 0.43 14.28 9.70
N THR A 133 0.05 13.90 10.91
CA THR A 133 -0.15 14.80 12.04
C THR A 133 0.44 14.18 13.31
N VAL A 134 0.76 15.03 14.29
CA VAL A 134 1.22 14.61 15.63
C VAL A 134 0.10 14.73 16.68
N SER A 135 -0.99 15.42 16.36
CA SER A 135 -2.15 15.60 17.22
C SER A 135 -3.45 15.66 16.40
N GLY A 136 -4.52 15.07 16.94
CA GLY A 136 -5.82 14.95 16.26
C GLY A 136 -5.78 14.02 15.03
N GLY A 137 -6.95 13.68 14.49
CA GLY A 137 -7.09 12.89 13.25
C GLY A 137 -6.68 11.43 13.38
N VAL A 138 -7.60 10.57 13.82
CA VAL A 138 -7.42 9.10 13.74
C VAL A 138 -7.91 8.66 12.37
N GLY A 139 -6.99 8.36 11.45
CA GLY A 139 -7.37 8.04 10.09
C GLY A 139 -6.75 6.80 9.48
N VAL A 140 -7.56 6.11 8.68
CA VAL A 140 -7.11 5.00 7.85
C VAL A 140 -6.88 5.53 6.43
N VAL A 141 -5.66 5.36 5.93
CA VAL A 141 -5.35 5.75 4.56
C VAL A 141 -5.72 4.65 3.56
N ASP A 142 -6.59 4.99 2.62
CA ASP A 142 -6.75 4.24 1.37
C ASP A 142 -5.51 4.46 0.50
N GLN A 143 -4.78 3.37 0.27
CA GLN A 143 -3.53 3.39 -0.49
C GLN A 143 -3.75 3.82 -1.95
N ASN A 144 -4.84 3.40 -2.61
CA ASN A 144 -5.11 3.80 -3.99
C ASN A 144 -5.47 5.28 -4.07
N ALA A 145 -6.28 5.78 -3.14
CA ALA A 145 -6.63 7.20 -3.06
C ALA A 145 -5.37 8.05 -2.81
N LEU A 146 -4.49 7.63 -1.90
CA LEU A 146 -3.22 8.31 -1.64
C LEU A 146 -2.31 8.31 -2.88
N TYR A 147 -2.18 7.20 -3.60
CA TYR A 147 -1.40 7.15 -4.85
C TYR A 147 -1.99 8.06 -5.94
N LYS A 148 -3.32 8.14 -6.05
CA LYS A 148 -3.99 9.07 -6.97
C LYS A 148 -3.76 10.53 -6.58
N HIS A 149 -3.66 10.84 -5.30
CA HIS A 149 -3.31 12.18 -4.81
C HIS A 149 -1.84 12.52 -5.09
N LEU A 150 -0.90 11.67 -4.67
CA LEU A 150 0.55 11.87 -4.84
C LEU A 150 0.98 11.89 -6.31
N PHE A 151 0.31 11.09 -7.15
CA PHE A 151 0.64 10.93 -8.57
C PHE A 151 -0.60 11.21 -9.42
N SER A 152 -1.10 12.44 -9.37
CA SER A 152 -2.36 12.85 -10.02
C SER A 152 -2.45 12.51 -11.52
N LYS A 153 -1.32 12.57 -12.23
CA LYS A 153 -1.21 12.21 -13.64
C LYS A 153 -0.72 10.76 -13.77
N PRO A 154 -1.48 9.86 -14.43
CA PRO A 154 -0.96 8.54 -14.82
C PRO A 154 0.32 8.67 -15.64
N ARG A 155 1.19 7.66 -15.53
CA ARG A 155 2.36 7.51 -16.39
C ARG A 155 2.09 6.37 -17.36
N ASP A 156 1.96 6.72 -18.63
CA ASP A 156 1.87 5.75 -19.69
C ASP A 156 3.25 5.22 -20.06
N ILE A 157 3.42 3.90 -20.02
CA ILE A 157 4.70 3.23 -20.23
C ILE A 157 5.24 3.44 -21.65
N ASN A 158 4.39 3.77 -22.62
CA ASN A 158 4.78 4.02 -24.00
C ASN A 158 5.21 5.47 -24.28
N SER A 159 4.76 6.43 -23.48
CA SER A 159 4.95 7.87 -23.77
C SER A 159 5.68 8.65 -22.68
N ALA A 160 5.63 8.23 -21.41
CA ALA A 160 6.26 8.97 -20.32
C ALA A 160 7.79 9.03 -20.45
N SER A 161 8.42 10.12 -20.03
CA SER A 161 9.88 10.22 -19.99
C SER A 161 10.49 9.40 -18.85
N VAL A 162 11.81 9.15 -18.92
CA VAL A 162 12.58 8.52 -17.83
C VAL A 162 12.40 9.28 -16.51
N ALA A 163 12.43 10.61 -16.58
CA ALA A 163 12.28 11.48 -15.42
C ALA A 163 10.91 11.28 -14.77
N GLU A 164 9.84 11.31 -15.56
CA GLU A 164 8.46 11.13 -15.10
C GLU A 164 8.19 9.74 -14.53
N LEU A 165 8.75 8.69 -15.14
CA LEU A 165 8.65 7.32 -14.62
C LEU A 165 9.41 7.16 -13.30
N SER A 166 10.60 7.75 -13.19
CA SER A 166 11.44 7.65 -11.98
C SER A 166 10.91 8.39 -10.74
N GLN A 167 9.82 9.15 -10.92
CA GLN A 167 9.06 9.74 -9.81
C GLN A 167 8.19 8.70 -9.11
N LEU A 168 7.81 7.62 -9.81
CA LEU A 168 6.93 6.59 -9.25
C LEU A 168 7.68 5.68 -8.27
N PRO A 169 7.07 5.33 -7.12
CA PRO A 169 7.69 4.46 -6.13
C PRO A 169 7.96 3.06 -6.71
N GLY A 170 9.18 2.57 -6.55
CA GLY A 170 9.61 1.28 -7.10
C GLY A 170 10.09 1.33 -8.55
N VAL A 171 10.05 2.51 -9.19
CA VAL A 171 10.61 2.73 -10.53
C VAL A 171 11.89 3.57 -10.38
N SER A 172 13.04 2.90 -10.41
CA SER A 172 14.34 3.59 -10.39
C SER A 172 14.61 4.26 -11.74
N LYS A 173 15.58 5.20 -11.80
CA LYS A 173 16.02 5.79 -13.07
C LYS A 173 16.48 4.71 -14.07
N LYS A 174 17.21 3.68 -13.58
CA LYS A 174 17.62 2.53 -14.38
C LYS A 174 16.42 1.74 -14.92
N ASN A 175 15.46 1.42 -14.05
CA ASN A 175 14.27 0.68 -14.46
C ASN A 175 13.41 1.50 -15.43
N ALA A 176 13.27 2.81 -15.22
CA ALA A 176 12.60 3.71 -16.13
C ALA A 176 13.26 3.73 -17.51
N GLN A 177 14.59 3.72 -17.57
CA GLN A 177 15.32 3.60 -18.83
C GLN A 177 15.00 2.27 -19.54
N LEU A 178 15.02 1.15 -18.82
CA LEU A 178 14.64 -0.15 -19.39
C LEU A 178 13.22 -0.16 -19.96
N VAL A 179 12.26 0.56 -19.36
CA VAL A 179 10.93 0.73 -19.96
C VAL A 179 11.05 1.43 -21.30
N VAL A 180 11.76 2.56 -21.37
CA VAL A 180 11.92 3.34 -22.61
C VAL A 180 12.60 2.52 -23.70
N ASP A 181 13.64 1.77 -23.36
CA ASP A 181 14.44 0.97 -24.30
C ASP A 181 13.66 -0.21 -24.90
N ASN A 182 12.61 -0.68 -24.21
CA ASN A 182 11.80 -1.84 -24.63
C ASN A 182 10.42 -1.44 -25.19
N ARG A 183 10.22 -0.17 -25.52
CA ARG A 183 8.99 0.30 -26.18
C ARG A 183 8.91 -0.17 -27.64
N PRO A 184 7.70 -0.25 -28.21
CA PRO A 184 6.40 -0.07 -27.56
C PRO A 184 5.89 -1.35 -26.89
N PHE A 185 5.04 -1.18 -25.88
CA PHE A 185 4.31 -2.27 -25.23
C PHE A 185 2.86 -2.30 -25.71
N SER A 186 2.35 -3.51 -25.95
CA SER A 186 0.94 -3.74 -26.25
C SER A 186 0.06 -3.76 -25.00
N SER A 187 0.63 -4.08 -23.83
CA SER A 187 -0.05 -4.11 -22.55
C SER A 187 0.93 -3.88 -21.40
N ILE A 188 0.40 -3.59 -20.20
CA ILE A 188 1.20 -3.43 -18.99
C ILE A 188 2.00 -4.70 -18.65
N ASP A 189 1.51 -5.88 -19.06
CA ASP A 189 2.14 -7.16 -18.77
C ASP A 189 3.50 -7.34 -19.46
N GLY A 190 3.77 -6.61 -20.55
CA GLY A 190 5.09 -6.62 -21.19
C GLY A 190 6.23 -6.15 -20.29
N LEU A 191 5.94 -5.41 -19.20
CA LEU A 191 6.96 -5.06 -18.21
C LEU A 191 7.46 -6.26 -17.39
N LYS A 192 6.75 -7.40 -17.39
CA LYS A 192 7.16 -8.60 -16.64
C LYS A 192 8.46 -9.19 -17.17
N ASP A 193 8.69 -9.07 -18.47
CA ASP A 193 9.81 -9.70 -19.17
C ASP A 193 11.08 -8.86 -19.14
N ILE A 194 10.96 -7.59 -18.72
CA ILE A 194 12.11 -6.69 -18.57
C ILE A 194 13.00 -7.22 -17.44
N SER A 195 14.17 -7.73 -17.84
CA SER A 195 15.18 -8.27 -16.95
C SER A 195 16.55 -7.66 -17.24
N TYR A 196 17.48 -7.84 -16.31
CA TYR A 196 18.87 -7.44 -16.44
C TYR A 196 19.77 -8.39 -15.65
N GLU A 197 21.02 -8.50 -16.07
CA GLU A 197 22.02 -9.28 -15.34
C GLU A 197 22.58 -8.47 -14.16
N THR A 198 22.70 -9.12 -13.00
CA THR A 198 23.35 -8.53 -11.83
C THR A 198 24.86 -8.65 -11.94
N LYS A 199 25.59 -7.92 -11.08
CA LYS A 199 27.05 -8.05 -10.96
C LYS A 199 27.54 -9.47 -10.65
N SER A 200 26.65 -10.35 -10.19
CA SER A 200 26.94 -11.75 -9.89
C SER A 200 26.55 -12.71 -11.02
N GLY A 201 26.28 -12.20 -12.23
CA GLY A 201 25.84 -13.01 -13.38
C GLY A 201 24.42 -13.56 -13.29
N LYS A 202 23.59 -13.08 -12.35
CA LYS A 202 22.22 -13.61 -12.15
C LYS A 202 21.20 -12.74 -12.86
N THR A 203 20.21 -13.35 -13.49
CA THR A 203 19.05 -12.63 -14.05
C THR A 203 18.19 -12.05 -12.94
N SER A 204 17.86 -10.76 -13.05
CA SER A 204 16.91 -10.07 -12.18
C SER A 204 15.85 -9.36 -13.00
N TYR A 205 14.61 -9.41 -12.55
CA TYR A 205 13.48 -8.79 -13.24
C TYR A 205 13.21 -7.40 -12.67
N ALA A 206 13.01 -6.42 -13.54
CA ALA A 206 12.86 -5.01 -13.15
C ALA A 206 11.56 -4.77 -12.38
N PHE A 207 10.44 -5.31 -12.88
CA PHE A 207 9.08 -4.99 -12.39
C PHE A 207 8.33 -6.18 -11.79
N ALA A 208 8.72 -7.41 -12.16
CA ALA A 208 8.13 -8.65 -11.67
C ALA A 208 9.14 -9.49 -10.88
N THR A 209 8.67 -10.59 -10.32
CA THR A 209 9.48 -11.69 -9.80
C THR A 209 9.81 -12.65 -10.94
N SER A 210 10.77 -13.56 -10.75
CA SER A 210 11.10 -14.61 -11.73
C SER A 210 9.93 -15.57 -12.04
N LYS A 211 8.89 -15.58 -11.21
CA LYS A 211 7.65 -16.34 -11.42
C LYS A 211 6.56 -15.51 -12.12
N GLY A 212 6.89 -14.33 -12.64
CA GLY A 212 5.94 -13.44 -13.31
C GLY A 212 4.99 -12.66 -12.40
N ALA A 213 5.07 -12.83 -11.07
CA ALA A 213 4.25 -12.06 -10.13
C ALA A 213 4.79 -10.62 -9.99
N TRP A 214 3.89 -9.62 -10.01
CA TRP A 214 4.26 -8.22 -9.85
C TRP A 214 4.92 -7.92 -8.50
N LYS A 215 5.95 -7.07 -8.50
CA LYS A 215 6.50 -6.52 -7.25
C LYS A 215 5.46 -5.63 -6.57
N LYS A 216 5.41 -5.64 -5.23
CA LYS A 216 4.38 -4.95 -4.42
C LYS A 216 4.11 -3.50 -4.87
N ASN A 217 5.17 -2.70 -5.03
CA ASN A 217 5.03 -1.29 -5.43
C ASN A 217 4.44 -1.13 -6.83
N ILE A 218 4.78 -2.03 -7.76
CA ILE A 218 4.26 -2.05 -9.13
C ILE A 218 2.79 -2.47 -9.14
N THR A 219 2.43 -3.50 -8.36
CA THR A 219 1.02 -3.91 -8.17
C THR A 219 0.15 -2.73 -7.73
N ILE A 220 0.62 -1.92 -6.78
CA ILE A 220 -0.13 -0.76 -6.28
C ILE A 220 -0.25 0.31 -7.35
N LEU A 221 0.82 0.60 -8.11
CA LEU A 221 0.78 1.56 -9.21
C LEU A 221 -0.22 1.16 -10.31
N ILE A 222 -0.29 -0.12 -10.64
CA ILE A 222 -1.25 -0.66 -11.62
C ILE A 222 -2.68 -0.54 -11.05
N LYS A 223 -2.91 -0.99 -9.82
CA LYS A 223 -4.24 -0.93 -9.17
C LYS A 223 -4.77 0.50 -8.96
N SER A 224 -3.86 1.46 -8.76
CA SER A 224 -4.19 2.88 -8.64
C SER A 224 -4.19 3.61 -9.99
N GLU A 225 -4.00 2.90 -11.11
CA GLU A 225 -3.96 3.44 -12.47
C GLU A 225 -2.91 4.55 -12.63
N ARG A 226 -1.81 4.47 -11.86
CA ARG A 226 -0.70 5.44 -11.89
C ARG A 226 0.40 5.03 -12.86
N LEU A 227 0.50 3.73 -13.13
CA LEU A 227 1.31 3.18 -14.22
C LEU A 227 0.37 2.43 -15.16
N ILE A 228 0.28 2.90 -16.40
CA ILE A 228 -0.68 2.42 -17.39
C ILE A 228 0.01 2.12 -18.72
N CYS A 229 -0.66 1.38 -19.59
CA CYS A 229 -0.31 1.26 -21.00
C CYS A 229 -1.49 1.80 -21.80
N ALA A 230 -1.43 3.06 -22.23
CA ALA A 230 -2.52 3.65 -22.99
C ALA A 230 -2.54 3.05 -24.42
N GLY A 231 -3.74 2.78 -24.95
CA GLY A 231 -3.90 2.26 -26.31
C GLY A 231 -3.93 0.74 -26.46
N SER A 232 -3.90 -0.05 -25.37
CA SER A 232 -4.10 -1.50 -25.49
C SER A 232 -5.55 -1.80 -25.90
N LYS A 233 -5.76 -2.46 -27.05
CA LYS A 233 -7.04 -3.11 -27.32
C LYS A 233 -7.34 -4.03 -26.14
N LYS A 234 -8.54 -3.93 -25.59
CA LYS A 234 -8.95 -4.62 -24.38
C LYS A 234 -9.18 -6.10 -24.72
N ASP A 235 -8.11 -6.90 -24.77
CA ASP A 235 -8.25 -8.33 -25.04
C ASP A 235 -8.89 -9.04 -23.84
N SER A 236 -10.14 -9.37 -24.04
CA SER A 236 -10.94 -10.22 -23.18
C SER A 236 -10.37 -11.63 -23.12
N LYS A 237 -10.12 -12.10 -21.89
CA LYS A 237 -10.31 -13.49 -21.44
C LYS A 237 -9.33 -14.57 -21.95
N LYS A 238 -8.41 -14.94 -21.04
CA LYS A 238 -7.83 -16.28 -20.74
C LYS A 238 -8.17 -17.44 -21.70
N SER A 239 -7.14 -18.01 -22.33
CA SER A 239 -6.99 -19.47 -22.53
C SER A 239 -5.50 -19.84 -22.62
N ALA A 240 -5.09 -20.84 -21.83
CA ALA A 240 -3.79 -21.52 -21.93
C ALA A 240 -3.94 -22.75 -22.87
N PRO A 241 -2.90 -23.59 -23.04
CA PRO A 241 -1.81 -23.47 -24.01
C PRO A 241 -1.91 -24.54 -25.12
N ALA A 242 -1.42 -24.25 -26.32
CA ALA A 242 -1.25 -25.27 -27.37
C ALA A 242 0.21 -25.73 -27.43
N LYS A 243 0.35 -27.05 -27.56
CA LYS A 243 1.55 -27.89 -27.48
C LYS A 243 2.05 -28.20 -28.90
N GLU A 244 3.37 -28.28 -29.05
CA GLU A 244 4.22 -28.97 -30.06
C GLU A 244 3.66 -29.37 -31.45
N SER A 245 4.44 -29.01 -32.49
CA SER A 245 4.76 -29.87 -33.65
C SER A 245 6.11 -29.37 -34.21
N LYS A 246 7.24 -30.05 -33.97
CA LYS A 246 7.80 -31.18 -34.73
C LYS A 246 7.91 -30.87 -36.24
N SER A 247 9.13 -30.56 -36.67
CA SER A 247 9.54 -30.48 -38.08
C SER A 247 10.19 -31.80 -38.46
N ASP A 248 9.58 -32.54 -39.38
CA ASP A 248 10.16 -33.68 -40.09
C ASP A 248 10.34 -33.28 -41.57
N ASP A 249 11.38 -33.86 -42.17
CA ASP A 249 11.91 -33.76 -43.54
C ASP A 249 10.90 -33.71 -44.68
N SER A 250 11.32 -33.09 -45.80
CA SER A 250 11.33 -33.73 -47.13
C SER A 250 12.21 -32.92 -48.10
N ASP A 251 13.23 -33.60 -48.62
CA ASP A 251 14.01 -33.30 -49.83
C ASP A 251 13.15 -33.42 -51.11
N ASP A 252 13.82 -33.19 -52.25
CA ASP A 252 13.47 -33.47 -53.65
C ASP A 252 12.79 -32.33 -54.43
N GLU A 253 13.12 -32.03 -55.69
CA GLU A 253 14.29 -32.25 -56.57
C GLU A 253 13.91 -31.54 -57.90
N LEU A 254 14.90 -31.04 -58.66
CA LEU A 254 14.89 -30.78 -60.12
C LEU A 254 13.98 -29.60 -60.61
N ASP A 255 14.33 -28.80 -61.62
CA ASP A 255 15.06 -29.10 -62.85
C ASP A 255 15.44 -27.81 -63.63
N GLU A 256 16.46 -27.93 -64.49
CA GLU A 256 16.76 -27.29 -65.81
C GLU A 256 16.25 -25.88 -66.15
N SER A 257 16.89 -25.04 -66.96
CA SER A 257 18.12 -24.96 -67.76
C SER A 257 18.14 -23.49 -68.28
N ASP A 258 19.25 -22.84 -68.61
CA ASP A 258 19.89 -22.84 -69.94
C ASP A 258 21.12 -21.92 -69.83
N GLU A 259 22.30 -22.50 -70.03
CA GLU A 259 23.27 -22.25 -71.12
C GLU A 259 23.58 -20.82 -71.67
N PRO A 260 24.65 -20.64 -72.47
CA PRO A 260 25.89 -19.98 -72.00
C PRO A 260 26.30 -18.79 -72.89
N GLU A 261 27.49 -18.20 -72.68
CA GLU A 261 28.33 -17.72 -73.79
C GLU A 261 29.79 -17.47 -73.35
N GLU A 262 30.67 -18.17 -74.08
CA GLU A 262 32.10 -17.98 -74.46
C GLU A 262 33.10 -17.20 -73.58
#